data_AF-A0A7K2LU06-F1
#
_entry.id   AF-A0A7K2LU06-F1
#
_cell.length_a   1.000
_cell.length_b   1.000
_cell.length_c   1.000
_cell.angle_alpha   90.00
_cell.angle_beta   90.00
_cell.angle_gamma   90.00
#
_symmetry.space_group_name_H-M   'P 1'
#
loop_
_entity.id
_entity.type
_entity.pdbx_description
1 polymer ?
#
loop_
_entity_poly.entity_id
_entity_poly.type
_entity_poly.pdbx_seq_one_letter_code
_entity_poly.pdbx_strand_id
1 'polypeptide(L)'
;LPGRDTDATVRAHALARTLLDRHGVVTRGAVSAEGVEGGFSAVYRMLSVFEESGQARRGYVVEGLGAAQFAMDGAVDRLRAVANARERGEGLSG
;
A
#
# COMPACT_ATOMS: atom_id res chain seq x y z
N LEU A 1 -30.64 -7.51 -11.86
CA LEU A 1 -29.42 -7.81 -11.07
C LEU A 1 -28.37 -6.75 -11.43
N PRO A 2 -27.58 -6.21 -10.48
CA PRO A 2 -26.51 -5.27 -10.80
C PRO A 2 -25.45 -5.90 -11.74
N GLY A 3 -24.78 -5.06 -12.52
CA GLY A 3 -23.82 -5.49 -13.55
C GLY A 3 -22.51 -6.00 -12.95
N ARG A 4 -22.04 -7.16 -13.42
CA ARG A 4 -20.84 -7.87 -12.93
C ARG A 4 -19.57 -6.99 -12.87
N ASP A 5 -19.46 -5.97 -13.71
CA ASP A 5 -18.32 -5.03 -13.73
C ASP A 5 -18.28 -4.11 -12.51
N THR A 6 -19.43 -3.68 -12.00
CA THR A 6 -19.51 -2.87 -10.79
C THR A 6 -19.04 -3.68 -9.59
N ASP A 7 -19.45 -4.95 -9.48
CA ASP A 7 -19.01 -5.84 -8.42
C ASP A 7 -17.51 -6.12 -8.48
N ALA A 8 -16.94 -6.30 -9.68
CA ALA A 8 -15.50 -6.51 -9.86
C ALA A 8 -14.69 -5.28 -9.41
N THR A 9 -15.16 -4.08 -9.75
CA THR A 9 -14.52 -2.83 -9.35
C THR A 9 -14.59 -2.61 -7.84
N VAL A 10 -15.76 -2.87 -7.22
CA VAL A 10 -15.94 -2.77 -5.76
C VAL A 10 -15.03 -3.74 -5.02
N ARG A 11 -14.91 -4.99 -5.49
CA ARG A 11 -13.99 -5.97 -4.89
C ARG A 11 -12.53 -5.54 -5.02
N ALA A 12 -12.12 -5.04 -6.18
CA ALA A 12 -10.75 -4.55 -6.40
C ALA A 12 -10.43 -3.35 -5.49
N HIS A 13 -11.38 -2.42 -5.34
CA HIS A 13 -11.27 -1.28 -4.43
C HIS A 13 -11.11 -1.73 -2.97
N ALA A 14 -11.97 -2.65 -2.51
CA ALA A 14 -11.91 -3.18 -1.15
C ALA A 14 -10.58 -3.90 -0.87
N LEU A 15 -10.09 -4.68 -1.84
CA LEU A 15 -8.81 -5.38 -1.74
C LEU A 15 -7.64 -4.41 -1.64
N ALA A 16 -7.56 -3.40 -2.53
CA ALA A 16 -6.50 -2.39 -2.50
C ALA A 16 -6.46 -1.61 -1.17
N ARG A 17 -7.62 -1.24 -0.64
CA ARG A 17 -7.73 -0.59 0.67
C ARG A 17 -7.24 -1.50 1.80
N THR A 18 -7.71 -2.76 1.82
CA THR A 18 -7.32 -3.74 2.84
C THR A 18 -5.81 -3.96 2.88
N LEU A 19 -5.18 -4.06 1.71
CA LEU A 19 -3.72 -4.22 1.60
C LEU A 19 -2.98 -3.00 2.17
N LEU A 20 -3.43 -1.78 1.85
CA LEU A 20 -2.83 -0.55 2.37
C LEU A 20 -3.00 -0.43 3.89
N ASP A 21 -4.18 -0.75 4.42
CA ASP A 21 -4.47 -0.64 5.85
C ASP A 21 -3.64 -1.65 6.66
N ARG A 22 -3.45 -2.86 6.14
CA ARG A 22 -2.70 -3.93 6.83
C ARG A 22 -1.19 -3.77 6.73
N HIS A 23 -0.67 -3.38 5.57
CA HIS A 23 0.78 -3.34 5.32
C HIS A 23 1.38 -1.94 5.50
N GLY A 24 0.57 -0.88 5.47
CA GLY A 24 1.01 0.52 5.43
C GLY A 24 1.65 0.92 4.10
N VAL A 25 2.48 0.04 3.53
CA VAL A 25 3.10 0.10 2.21
C VAL A 25 2.82 -1.21 1.47
N VAL A 26 2.16 -1.10 0.33
CA VAL A 26 1.90 -2.24 -0.56
C VAL A 26 3.04 -2.37 -1.56
N THR A 27 3.68 -3.54 -1.55
CA THR A 27 4.74 -3.95 -2.48
C THR A 27 4.36 -5.26 -3.16
N ARG A 28 5.13 -5.68 -4.18
CA ARG A 28 4.95 -7.01 -4.79
C ARG A 28 5.00 -8.15 -3.75
N GLY A 29 5.92 -8.05 -2.79
CA GLY A 29 6.06 -9.03 -1.72
C GLY A 29 4.84 -9.07 -0.80
N ALA A 30 4.31 -7.91 -0.41
CA ALA A 30 3.09 -7.82 0.41
C ALA A 30 1.89 -8.47 -0.30
N VAL A 31 1.70 -8.19 -1.59
CA VAL A 31 0.61 -8.80 -2.38
C VAL A 31 0.79 -10.31 -2.52
N SER A 32 2.03 -10.78 -2.69
CA SER A 32 2.33 -12.22 -2.74
C SER A 32 2.07 -12.92 -1.40
N ALA A 33 2.39 -12.27 -0.28
CA ALA A 33 2.18 -12.82 1.05
C ALA A 33 0.69 -13.00 1.40
N GLU A 34 -0.18 -12.17 0.82
CA GLU A 34 -1.64 -12.31 0.95
C GLU A 34 -2.26 -13.30 -0.04
N GLY A 35 -1.47 -13.89 -0.95
CA GLY A 35 -1.97 -14.86 -1.91
C GLY A 35 -2.97 -14.28 -2.93
N VAL A 36 -2.83 -13.00 -3.28
CA VAL A 36 -3.75 -12.34 -4.22
C VAL A 36 -3.63 -12.96 -5.61
N GLU A 37 -4.75 -13.42 -6.14
CA GLU A 37 -4.85 -13.95 -7.50
C GLU A 37 -4.45 -12.90 -8.55
N GLY A 38 -3.63 -13.29 -9.53
CA GLY A 38 -3.06 -12.35 -10.51
C GLY A 38 -1.97 -11.43 -9.96
N GLY A 39 -1.64 -11.56 -8.67
CA GLY A 39 -0.54 -10.89 -8.00
C GLY A 39 -0.62 -9.36 -8.05
N PHE A 40 0.54 -8.71 -8.01
CA PHE A 40 0.63 -7.25 -7.95
C PHE A 40 -0.09 -6.55 -9.13
N SER A 41 -0.04 -7.14 -10.32
CA SER A 41 -0.70 -6.59 -11.51
C SER A 41 -2.22 -6.48 -11.35
N ALA A 42 -2.84 -7.40 -10.60
CA ALA A 42 -4.29 -7.40 -10.38
C ALA A 42 -4.77 -6.21 -9.53
N VAL A 43 -3.93 -5.73 -8.60
CA VAL A 43 -4.26 -4.60 -7.72
C VAL A 43 -3.67 -3.27 -8.19
N TYR A 44 -2.67 -3.31 -9.07
CA TYR A 44 -1.95 -2.12 -9.53
C TYR A 44 -2.86 -1.03 -10.09
N ARG A 45 -3.82 -1.40 -10.97
CA ARG A 45 -4.76 -0.42 -11.55
C ARG A 45 -5.52 0.35 -10.48
N MET A 46 -5.99 -0.35 -9.44
CA MET A 46 -6.76 0.27 -8.38
C MET A 46 -5.89 1.12 -7.46
N LEU A 47 -4.65 0.70 -7.20
CA LEU A 47 -3.66 1.50 -6.47
C LEU A 47 -3.29 2.79 -7.22
N SER A 48 -3.24 2.76 -8.55
CA SER A 48 -3.07 3.97 -9.37
C SER A 48 -4.28 4.91 -9.28
N VAL A 49 -5.51 4.38 -9.23
CA VAL A 49 -6.71 5.22 -9.00
C VAL A 49 -6.68 5.86 -7.60
N PHE A 50 -6.20 5.13 -6.59
CA PHE A 50 -6.00 5.70 -5.26
C PHE A 50 -4.93 6.78 -5.24
N GLU A 51 -3.88 6.63 -6.04
CA GLU A 51 -2.88 7.68 -6.21
C GLU A 51 -3.47 8.93 -6.87
N GLU A 52 -4.20 8.77 -7.96
CA GLU A 52 -4.86 9.88 -8.68
C GLU A 52 -5.85 10.64 -7.79
N SER A 53 -6.53 9.95 -6.88
CA SER A 53 -7.46 10.54 -5.90
C SER A 53 -6.78 11.01 -4.60
N GLY A 54 -5.46 10.87 -4.47
CA GLY A 54 -4.70 11.29 -3.30
C GLY A 54 -4.80 10.37 -2.08
N GLN A 55 -5.47 9.22 -2.19
CA GLN A 55 -5.63 8.24 -1.10
C GLN A 55 -4.37 7.38 -0.87
N ALA A 56 -3.50 7.31 -1.87
CA ALA A 56 -2.20 6.65 -1.80
C ALA A 56 -1.14 7.49 -2.51
N ARG A 57 0.13 7.19 -2.24
CA ARG A 57 1.27 7.76 -2.97
C ARG A 57 2.19 6.66 -3.43
N ARG A 58 2.63 6.74 -4.68
CA ARG A 58 3.68 5.86 -5.21
C ARG A 58 5.07 6.41 -4.90
N GLY A 59 6.01 5.53 -4.55
CA GLY A 59 7.40 5.91 -4.34
C GLY A 59 8.30 4.75 -3.95
N TYR A 60 9.56 5.08 -3.66
CA TYR A 60 10.53 4.16 -3.06
C TYR A 60 10.51 4.42 -1.55
N VAL A 61 9.66 3.69 -0.85
CA VAL A 61 9.46 3.89 0.59
C VAL A 61 10.40 3.00 1.39
N VAL A 62 10.68 1.80 0.88
CA VAL A 62 11.60 0.82 1.48
C VAL A 62 12.70 0.48 0.49
N GLU A 63 13.96 0.61 0.93
CA GLU A 63 15.13 0.25 0.13
C GLU A 63 15.18 -1.27 -0.15
N GLY A 64 15.76 -1.65 -1.29
CA GLY A 64 15.94 -3.05 -1.67
C GLY A 64 14.70 -3.76 -2.24
N LEU A 65 13.51 -3.14 -2.20
CA LEU A 65 12.28 -3.77 -2.70
C LEU A 65 11.95 -3.51 -4.17
N GLY A 66 12.75 -2.68 -4.88
CA GLY A 66 12.92 -2.59 -6.36
C GLY A 66 11.70 -2.34 -7.26
N ALA A 67 10.49 -2.57 -6.78
CA ALA A 67 9.23 -2.46 -7.50
C ALA A 67 8.46 -1.22 -7.04
N ALA A 68 7.47 -0.81 -7.84
CA ALA A 68 6.52 0.24 -7.43
C ALA A 68 5.92 -0.10 -6.07
N GLN A 69 5.98 0.85 -5.13
CA GLN A 69 5.42 0.74 -3.80
C GLN A 69 4.35 1.81 -3.64
N PHE A 70 3.24 1.46 -3.00
CA PHE A 70 2.16 2.40 -2.72
C PHE A 70 1.97 2.49 -1.21
N ALA A 71 2.09 3.68 -0.66
CA ALA A 71 1.83 3.95 0.75
C ALA A 71 0.50 4.67 0.89
N MET A 72 -0.24 4.41 1.97
CA MET A 72 -1.43 5.21 2.29
C MET A 72 -1.02 6.67 2.49
N ASP A 73 -1.89 7.62 2.16
CA ASP A 73 -1.63 9.01 2.47
C ASP A 73 -1.37 9.20 3.99
N GLY A 74 -0.37 10.01 4.34
CA GLY A 74 0.16 10.14 5.70
C GLY A 74 0.96 8.94 6.25
N ALA A 75 1.03 7.79 5.55
CA ALA A 75 1.94 6.70 5.94
C ALA A 75 3.41 7.06 5.68
N VAL A 76 3.70 7.82 4.62
CA VAL A 76 5.05 8.36 4.36
C VAL A 76 5.49 9.28 5.50
N ASP A 77 4.60 10.14 5.99
CA ASP A 77 4.90 11.04 7.10
C ASP A 77 5.10 10.25 8.41
N ARG A 78 4.31 9.19 8.65
CA ARG A 78 4.54 8.27 9.78
C ARG A 78 5.88 7.52 9.68
N LEU A 79 6.24 7.01 8.50
CA LEU A 79 7.52 6.32 8.30
C LEU A 79 8.71 7.27 8.48
N ARG A 80 8.61 8.50 7.98
CA ARG A 80 9.59 9.57 8.26
C ARG A 80 9.66 9.89 9.73
N ALA A 81 8.52 10.00 10.42
CA ALA A 81 8.50 10.26 11.86
C ALA A 81 9.19 9.15 12.66
N VAL A 82 8.96 7.88 12.31
CA VAL A 82 9.64 6.72 12.93
C VAL A 82 11.13 6.69 12.61
N ALA A 83 11.53 6.96 11.36
CA ALA A 83 12.94 7.03 10.97
C ALA A 83 13.67 8.14 11.75
N ASN A 84 13.10 9.35 11.78
CA ASN A 84 13.62 10.47 12.56
C ASN A 84 13.71 10.16 14.06
N ALA A 85 12.74 9.44 14.64
CA ALA A 85 12.78 9.03 16.05
C ALA A 85 13.91 8.01 16.33
N ARG A 86 14.14 7.07 15.41
CA ARG A 86 15.26 6.11 15.50
C ARG A 86 16.62 6.81 15.41
N GLU A 87 16.75 7.79 14.53
CA GLU A 87 17.96 8.60 14.38
C GLU A 87 18.26 9.47 15.62
N ARG A 88 17.22 9.95 16.31
CA ARG A 88 17.36 10.69 17.58
C ARG A 88 17.77 9.82 18.77
N GLY A 89 17.91 8.51 18.61
CA GLY A 89 18.37 7.62 19.67
C GLY A 89 17.31 7.38 20.76
N GLU A 90 16.03 7.51 20.45
CA GLU A 90 14.94 7.01 21.31
C GLU A 90 14.80 5.49 21.07
N GLY A 91 15.85 4.76 21.45
CA GLY A 91 15.73 3.33 21.67
C GLY A 91 14.66 3.11 22.74
N LEU A 92 13.81 2.10 22.53
CA LEU A 92 12.87 1.61 23.54
C LEU A 92 13.62 1.47 24.88
N SER A 93 13.37 2.43 25.78
CA SER A 93 13.41 2.17 27.20
C SER A 93 11.96 1.87 27.57
N GLY A 94 11.65 0.58 27.77
CA GLY A 94 10.32 0.06 28.08
C GLY A 94 10.04 -1.24 27.37
#